data_AF-A0A7X8KNZ4-F1
#
_entry.id   AF-A0A7X8KNZ4-F1
#
_cell.length_a   1.000
_cell.length_b   1.000
_cell.length_c   1.000
_cell.angle_alpha   90.00
_cell.angle_beta   90.00
_cell.angle_gamma   90.00
#
_symmetry.space_group_name_H-M   'P 1'
#
loop_
_entity.id
_entity.type
_entity.pdbx_description
1 polymer ?
#
loop_
_entity_poly.entity_id
_entity_poly.type
_entity_poly.pdbx_seq_one_letter_code
_entity_poly.pdbx_strand_id
1 'polypeptide(L)'
;MMMKDNEKQETLTSQYLSARSLQMHACKECGSVFFEEVHDKPAVASKTEGGLSLFAKIIAVLLCAALLLACWGLFSLRQETDNLHRQLKESNAALVQKNNELTALKIDFEKARAQNVFFDNHIALVLEGKEVYHTFSCASYQNSQLPYHIYTVEEAQKKGLTPCKNCHR
;
A
#
# COMPACT_ATOMS: atom_id res chain seq x y z
N MET A 1 8.25 70.41 69.42
CA MET A 1 7.93 69.05 68.94
C MET A 1 6.44 68.87 69.20
N MET A 2 5.63 68.53 68.18
CA MET A 2 4.14 68.52 68.15
C MET A 2 3.38 69.77 67.64
N MET A 3 3.88 70.48 66.62
CA MET A 3 3.06 71.51 65.92
C MET A 3 3.17 71.51 64.38
N LYS A 4 3.97 70.62 63.77
CA LYS A 4 4.13 70.53 62.30
C LYS A 4 3.26 69.46 61.63
N ASP A 5 2.57 68.63 62.42
CA ASP A 5 1.78 67.51 61.89
C ASP A 5 0.30 67.86 61.66
N ASN A 6 -0.23 68.90 62.34
CA ASN A 6 -1.64 69.36 62.14
C ASN A 6 -1.85 70.10 60.81
N GLU A 7 -0.88 70.92 60.37
CA GLU A 7 -1.00 71.71 59.15
C GLU A 7 -0.93 70.83 57.87
N LYS A 8 -0.23 69.70 57.95
CA LYS A 8 -0.18 68.66 56.91
C LYS A 8 -1.47 67.83 56.84
N GLN A 9 -2.15 67.61 57.97
CA GLN A 9 -3.42 66.88 57.99
C GLN A 9 -4.57 67.72 57.42
N GLU A 10 -4.64 69.02 57.72
CA GLU A 10 -5.68 69.90 57.17
C GLU A 10 -5.53 70.11 55.64
N THR A 11 -4.30 70.19 55.14
CA THR A 11 -4.04 70.31 53.69
C THR A 11 -4.32 69.03 52.91
N LEU A 12 -4.02 67.84 53.47
CA LEU A 12 -4.39 66.55 52.86
C LEU A 12 -5.91 66.34 52.85
N THR A 13 -6.61 66.77 53.89
CA THR A 13 -8.07 66.65 53.99
C THR A 13 -8.78 67.61 53.02
N SER A 14 -8.24 68.83 52.84
CA SER A 14 -8.75 69.80 51.85
C SER A 14 -8.47 69.41 50.39
N GLN A 15 -7.38 68.68 50.10
CA GLN A 15 -7.10 68.14 48.76
C GLN A 15 -7.88 66.85 48.45
N TYR A 16 -8.17 66.02 49.46
CA TYR A 16 -9.01 64.82 49.26
C TYR A 16 -10.49 65.16 49.02
N LEU A 17 -10.97 66.27 49.59
CA LEU A 17 -12.36 66.71 49.45
C LEU A 17 -12.64 67.51 48.16
N SER A 18 -11.62 67.98 47.44
CA SER A 18 -11.78 68.72 46.18
C SER A 18 -11.77 67.84 44.92
N ALA A 19 -11.48 66.54 45.05
CA ALA A 19 -11.38 65.59 43.93
C ALA A 19 -12.61 64.68 43.75
N ARG A 20 -13.68 64.85 44.54
CA ARG A 20 -14.93 64.10 44.41
C ARG A 20 -16.06 65.03 43.98
N SER A 21 -16.46 64.98 42.72
CA SER A 21 -17.72 65.56 42.27
C SER A 21 -18.89 64.70 42.75
N LEU A 22 -19.39 64.97 43.95
CA LEU A 22 -20.59 64.33 44.47
C LEU A 22 -21.81 65.03 43.87
N GLN A 23 -22.63 64.31 43.10
CA GLN A 23 -23.94 64.82 42.70
C GLN A 23 -24.96 64.56 43.81
N MET A 24 -25.67 65.64 44.20
CA MET A 24 -26.68 65.59 45.25
C MET A 24 -28.02 65.16 44.66
N HIS A 25 -28.59 64.08 45.19
CA HIS A 25 -29.92 63.61 44.80
C HIS A 25 -30.86 63.64 46.00
N ALA A 26 -32.03 64.26 45.84
CA ALA A 26 -33.09 64.29 46.84
C ALA A 26 -34.22 63.34 46.40
N CYS A 27 -34.62 62.44 47.29
CA CYS A 27 -35.78 61.58 47.07
C CYS A 27 -37.07 62.41 47.17
N LYS A 28 -37.86 62.46 46.09
CA LYS A 28 -39.10 63.24 46.03
C LYS A 28 -40.21 62.73 46.97
N GLU A 29 -40.15 61.50 47.44
CA GLU A 29 -41.21 60.89 48.25
C GLU A 29 -40.95 60.95 49.77
N CYS A 30 -39.69 60.91 50.21
CA CYS A 30 -39.35 60.91 51.64
C CYS A 30 -38.38 62.03 52.07
N GLY A 31 -37.92 62.87 51.13
CA GLY A 31 -37.13 64.07 51.43
C GLY A 31 -35.69 63.81 51.90
N SER A 32 -35.24 62.55 51.93
CA SER A 32 -33.85 62.24 52.26
C SER A 32 -32.91 62.57 51.09
N VAL A 33 -31.73 63.10 51.43
CA VAL A 33 -30.68 63.48 50.49
C VAL A 33 -29.55 62.46 50.59
N PHE A 34 -29.10 61.95 49.45
CA PHE A 34 -27.95 61.05 49.35
C PHE A 34 -26.97 61.54 48.29
N PHE A 35 -25.71 61.15 48.45
CA PHE A 35 -24.61 61.52 47.57
C PHE A 35 -24.07 60.25 46.90
N GLU A 36 -23.99 60.24 45.57
CA GLU A 36 -23.46 59.13 44.80
C GLU A 36 -22.07 59.47 44.24
N GLU A 37 -21.11 58.55 44.38
CA GLU A 37 -19.76 58.72 43.87
C GLU A 37 -19.73 58.46 42.37
N VAL A 38 -19.49 59.52 41.58
CA VAL A 38 -19.22 59.37 40.15
C VAL A 38 -17.79 58.88 39.97
N HIS A 39 -17.61 57.59 39.69
CA HIS A 39 -16.33 57.08 39.23
C HIS A 39 -16.13 57.48 37.76
N ASP A 40 -15.24 58.43 37.52
CA ASP A 40 -14.71 58.67 36.18
C ASP A 40 -14.14 57.36 35.60
N LYS A 41 -14.71 56.92 34.48
CA LYS A 41 -14.15 55.83 33.68
C LYS A 41 -12.72 56.23 33.27
N PRO A 42 -11.67 55.47 33.59
CA PRO A 42 -10.39 55.69 32.95
C PRO A 42 -10.55 55.35 31.46
N ALA A 43 -10.40 56.40 30.66
CA ALA A 43 -10.25 56.31 29.22
C ALA A 43 -8.94 55.54 28.89
N VAL A 44 -9.06 54.60 27.95
CA VAL A 44 -7.97 54.05 27.12
C VAL A 44 -6.90 53.22 27.88
N ALA A 45 -7.18 51.92 28.04
CA ALA A 45 -6.15 50.89 27.94
C ALA A 45 -6.25 50.24 26.56
N SER A 46 -5.13 50.31 25.84
CA SER A 46 -4.94 49.97 24.44
C SER A 46 -5.31 48.52 24.10
N LYS A 47 -6.06 48.35 23.01
CA LYS A 47 -6.18 47.07 22.28
C LYS A 47 -4.81 46.62 21.77
N THR A 48 -4.10 45.80 22.53
CA THR A 48 -2.93 45.04 22.05
C THR A 48 -2.88 43.64 22.67
N GLU A 49 -3.99 42.89 22.63
CA GLU A 49 -4.01 41.46 23.01
C GLU A 49 -4.59 40.54 21.92
N GLY A 50 -4.75 41.02 20.69
CA GLY A 50 -5.35 40.24 19.59
C GLY A 50 -4.36 39.46 18.70
N GLY A 51 -3.07 39.82 18.70
CA GLY A 51 -2.11 39.32 17.71
C GLY A 51 -1.55 37.93 18.02
N LEU A 52 -0.96 37.73 19.20
CA LEU A 52 -0.29 36.48 19.60
C LEU A 52 -1.24 35.26 19.61
N SER A 53 -2.51 35.45 19.98
CA SER A 53 -3.53 34.40 19.94
C SER A 53 -3.85 33.94 18.52
N LEU A 54 -3.80 34.86 17.55
CA LEU A 54 -4.16 34.56 16.16
C LEU A 54 -3.03 33.80 15.45
N PHE A 55 -1.77 34.17 15.70
CA PHE A 55 -0.60 33.44 15.18
C PHE A 55 -0.54 31.99 15.70
N ALA A 56 -0.79 31.77 16.99
CA ALA A 56 -0.82 30.42 17.57
C ALA A 56 -1.89 29.53 16.92
N LYS A 57 -3.08 30.08 16.63
CA LYS A 57 -4.15 29.37 15.92
C LYS A 57 -3.76 29.03 14.48
N ILE A 58 -3.13 29.95 13.76
CA ILE A 58 -2.65 29.70 12.39
C ILE A 58 -1.62 28.57 12.38
N ILE A 59 -0.64 28.60 13.31
CA ILE A 59 0.36 27.53 13.43
C ILE A 59 -0.30 26.19 13.75
N ALA A 60 -1.26 26.16 14.67
CA ALA A 60 -1.98 24.93 15.01
C ALA A 60 -2.76 24.35 13.82
N VAL A 61 -3.43 25.21 13.02
CA VAL A 61 -4.14 24.79 11.81
C VAL A 61 -3.16 24.26 10.75
N LEU A 62 -2.02 24.94 10.55
CA LEU A 62 -0.99 24.48 9.61
C LEU A 62 -0.39 23.13 10.02
N LEU A 63 -0.12 22.94 11.31
CA LEU A 63 0.35 21.65 11.84
C LEU A 63 -0.70 20.56 11.66
N CYS A 64 -1.97 20.84 11.92
CA CYS A 64 -3.05 19.88 11.67
C CYS A 64 -3.17 19.52 10.19
N ALA A 65 -3.09 20.51 9.30
CA ALA A 65 -3.12 20.27 7.86
C ALA A 65 -1.92 19.41 7.40
N ALA A 66 -0.72 19.70 7.89
CA ALA A 66 0.47 18.92 7.61
C ALA A 66 0.35 17.46 8.11
N LEU A 67 -0.20 17.26 9.31
CA LEU A 67 -0.44 15.93 9.86
C LEU A 67 -1.49 15.16 9.04
N LEU A 68 -2.59 15.79 8.64
CA LEU A 68 -3.62 15.16 7.82
C LEU A 68 -3.07 14.75 6.44
N LEU A 69 -2.26 15.61 5.82
CA LEU A 69 -1.59 15.30 4.55
C LEU A 69 -0.59 14.14 4.71
N ALA A 70 0.18 14.13 5.79
CA ALA A 70 1.12 13.04 6.10
C ALA A 70 0.36 11.72 6.35
N CYS A 71 -0.74 11.74 7.11
CA CYS A 71 -1.59 10.58 7.34
C CYS A 71 -2.19 10.05 6.05
N TRP A 72 -2.68 10.93 5.16
CA TRP A 72 -3.19 10.54 3.85
C TRP A 72 -2.11 9.89 2.99
N GLY A 73 -0.91 10.50 2.92
CA GLY A 73 0.22 9.96 2.18
C GLY A 73 0.66 8.59 2.71
N LEU A 74 0.76 8.42 4.02
CA LEU A 74 1.09 7.13 4.64
C LEU A 74 0.03 6.06 4.36
N PHE A 75 -1.25 6.43 4.40
CA PHE A 75 -2.34 5.52 4.06
C PHE A 75 -2.27 5.08 2.59
N SER A 76 -2.06 6.01 1.66
CA SER A 76 -1.93 5.72 0.23
C SER A 76 -0.74 4.80 -0.06
N LEU A 77 0.44 5.10 0.51
CA LEU A 77 1.64 4.27 0.36
C LEU A 77 1.46 2.87 0.93
N ARG A 78 0.76 2.76 2.07
CA ARG A 78 0.45 1.46 2.67
C ARG A 78 -0.46 0.64 1.76
N GLN A 79 -1.50 1.25 1.19
CA GLN A 79 -2.39 0.59 0.26
C GLN A 79 -1.67 0.10 -1.00
N GLU A 80 -0.76 0.91 -1.54
CA GLU A 80 0.05 0.52 -2.70
C GLU A 80 1.01 -0.64 -2.37
N THR A 81 1.63 -0.61 -1.19
CA THR A 81 2.49 -1.70 -0.69
C THR A 81 1.70 -3.00 -0.54
N ASP A 82 0.50 -2.94 0.04
CA ASP A 82 -0.37 -4.12 0.22
C ASP A 82 -0.83 -4.67 -1.14
N ASN A 83 -1.16 -3.80 -2.10
CA ASN A 83 -1.53 -4.21 -3.45
C ASN A 83 -0.35 -4.88 -4.17
N LEU A 84 0.85 -4.30 -4.08
CA LEU A 84 2.04 -4.86 -4.70
C LEU A 84 2.44 -6.19 -4.07
N HIS A 85 2.33 -6.30 -2.74
CA HIS A 85 2.56 -7.55 -2.02
C HIS A 85 1.58 -8.65 -2.47
N ARG A 86 0.31 -8.29 -2.65
CA ARG A 86 -0.71 -9.21 -3.15
C ARG A 86 -0.41 -9.67 -4.58
N GLN A 87 -0.07 -8.76 -5.49
CA GLN A 87 0.31 -9.10 -6.86
C GLN A 87 1.55 -9.99 -6.91
N LEU A 88 2.56 -9.70 -6.09
CA LEU A 88 3.76 -10.52 -5.98
C LEU A 88 3.42 -11.93 -5.50
N LYS A 89 2.54 -12.05 -4.50
CA LYS A 89 2.08 -13.35 -3.99
C LYS A 89 1.31 -14.14 -5.04
N GLU A 90 0.38 -13.51 -5.74
CA GLU A 90 -0.40 -14.12 -6.82
C GLU A 90 0.51 -14.57 -7.98
N SER A 91 1.43 -13.72 -8.42
CA SER A 91 2.39 -14.04 -9.47
C SER A 91 3.33 -15.18 -9.06
N ASN A 92 3.81 -15.19 -7.80
CA ASN A 92 4.68 -16.26 -7.32
C ASN A 92 3.93 -17.59 -7.24
N ALA A 93 2.67 -17.58 -6.78
CA ALA A 93 1.83 -18.78 -6.78
C ALA A 93 1.62 -19.32 -8.21
N ALA A 94 1.37 -18.43 -9.18
CA ALA A 94 1.25 -18.82 -10.59
C ALA A 94 2.56 -19.40 -11.15
N LEU A 95 3.72 -18.82 -10.82
CA LEU A 95 5.03 -19.35 -11.22
C LEU A 95 5.29 -20.74 -10.63
N VAL A 96 4.99 -20.94 -9.35
CA VAL A 96 5.12 -22.26 -8.70
C VAL A 96 4.22 -23.29 -9.40
N GLN A 97 2.97 -22.93 -9.69
CA GLN A 97 2.06 -23.81 -10.42
C GLN A 97 2.62 -24.17 -11.81
N LYS A 98 3.07 -23.18 -12.57
CA LYS A 98 3.65 -23.42 -13.91
C LYS A 98 4.92 -24.26 -13.86
N ASN A 99 5.75 -24.07 -12.85
CA ASN A 99 6.94 -24.89 -12.66
C ASN A 99 6.59 -26.36 -12.34
N ASN A 100 5.54 -26.58 -11.55
CA ASN A 100 5.04 -27.93 -11.27
C ASN A 100 4.47 -28.59 -12.52
N GLU A 101 3.68 -27.87 -13.32
CA GLU A 101 3.16 -28.34 -14.61
C GLU A 101 4.30 -28.72 -15.58
N LEU A 102 5.35 -27.88 -15.69
CA LEU A 102 6.52 -28.17 -16.51
C LEU A 102 7.29 -29.40 -16.03
N THR A 103 7.42 -29.56 -14.71
CA THR A 103 8.11 -30.71 -14.12
C THR A 103 7.35 -32.00 -14.42
N ALA A 104 6.02 -32.00 -14.27
CA ALA A 104 5.18 -33.14 -14.61
C ALA A 104 5.28 -33.48 -16.11
N LEU A 105 5.16 -32.48 -16.97
CA LEU A 105 5.27 -32.66 -18.42
C LEU A 105 6.63 -33.23 -18.83
N LYS A 106 7.72 -32.79 -18.18
CA LYS A 106 9.05 -33.32 -18.42
C LYS A 106 9.16 -34.80 -18.05
N ILE A 107 8.57 -35.21 -16.93
CA ILE A 107 8.55 -36.61 -16.50
C ILE A 107 7.78 -37.46 -17.53
N ASP A 108 6.61 -37.00 -17.95
CA ASP A 108 5.79 -37.71 -18.94
C ASP A 108 6.50 -37.81 -20.29
N PHE A 109 7.18 -36.74 -20.71
CA PHE A 109 7.99 -36.74 -21.92
C PHE A 109 9.13 -37.76 -21.86
N GLU A 110 9.91 -37.79 -20.76
CA GLU A 110 10.99 -38.77 -20.61
C GLU A 110 10.46 -40.21 -20.57
N LYS A 111 9.30 -40.44 -19.94
CA LYS A 111 8.65 -41.75 -19.94
C LYS A 111 8.22 -42.18 -21.34
N ALA A 112 7.55 -41.30 -22.09
CA ALA A 112 7.15 -41.56 -23.46
C ALA A 112 8.36 -41.77 -24.39
N ARG A 113 9.42 -40.99 -24.19
CA ARG A 113 10.68 -41.14 -24.91
C ARG A 113 11.33 -42.50 -24.63
N ALA A 114 11.40 -42.93 -23.38
CA ALA A 114 11.94 -44.23 -23.01
C ALA A 114 11.14 -45.39 -23.64
N GLN A 115 9.81 -45.28 -23.67
CA GLN A 115 8.95 -46.24 -24.35
C GLN A 115 9.20 -46.28 -25.87
N ASN A 116 9.30 -45.12 -26.52
CA ASN A 116 9.61 -45.06 -27.95
C ASN A 116 10.98 -45.66 -28.26
N VAL A 117 12.01 -45.36 -27.45
CA VAL A 117 13.34 -45.97 -27.60
C VAL A 117 13.27 -47.48 -27.43
N PHE A 118 12.47 -47.99 -26.49
CA PHE A 118 12.26 -49.42 -26.34
C PHE A 118 11.64 -50.03 -27.61
N PHE A 119 10.59 -49.43 -28.15
CA PHE A 119 9.95 -49.89 -29.38
C PHE A 119 10.89 -49.83 -30.59
N ASP A 120 11.60 -48.73 -30.79
CA ASP A 120 12.54 -48.57 -31.91
C ASP A 120 13.70 -49.58 -31.86
N ASN A 121 14.07 -50.04 -30.67
CA ASN A 121 15.16 -51.02 -30.48
C ASN A 121 14.71 -52.49 -30.55
N HIS A 122 13.44 -52.80 -30.24
CA HIS A 122 12.99 -54.18 -30.08
C HIS A 122 11.91 -54.61 -31.08
N ILE A 123 11.20 -53.65 -31.68
CA ILE A 123 10.12 -53.92 -32.63
C ILE A 123 10.56 -53.56 -34.05
N ALA A 124 10.29 -54.47 -34.96
CA ALA A 124 10.56 -54.36 -36.38
C ALA A 124 9.24 -54.31 -37.15
N LEU A 125 9.02 -53.22 -37.90
CA LEU A 125 7.86 -53.06 -38.79
C LEU A 125 8.26 -53.39 -40.22
N VAL A 126 7.63 -54.42 -40.79
CA VAL A 126 7.99 -54.95 -42.11
C VAL A 126 6.83 -54.69 -43.06
N LEU A 127 7.07 -53.89 -44.09
CA LEU A 127 6.10 -53.66 -45.15
C LEU A 127 6.00 -54.91 -46.05
N GLU A 128 4.79 -55.25 -46.48
CA GLU A 128 4.55 -56.41 -47.34
C GLU A 128 5.38 -56.32 -48.64
N GLY A 129 6.04 -57.42 -49.00
CA GLY A 129 6.92 -57.51 -50.16
C GLY A 129 8.26 -56.77 -50.03
N LYS A 130 8.65 -56.33 -48.82
CA LYS A 130 9.96 -55.70 -48.56
C LYS A 130 10.81 -56.59 -47.65
N GLU A 131 12.11 -56.64 -47.93
CA GLU A 131 13.11 -57.38 -47.14
C GLU A 131 13.81 -56.51 -46.09
N VAL A 132 13.22 -55.36 -45.78
CA VAL A 132 13.73 -54.38 -44.82
C VAL A 132 12.70 -54.11 -43.75
N TYR A 133 13.17 -53.98 -42.50
CA TYR A 133 12.35 -53.56 -41.37
C TYR A 133 12.64 -52.13 -40.94
N HIS A 134 11.61 -51.49 -40.41
CA HIS A 134 11.56 -50.07 -40.06
C HIS A 134 11.16 -49.86 -38.60
N THR A 135 11.57 -48.72 -38.04
CA THR A 135 10.97 -48.18 -36.81
C THR A 135 9.65 -47.48 -37.13
N PHE A 136 8.85 -47.20 -36.10
CA PHE A 136 7.58 -46.47 -36.27
C PHE A 136 7.81 -45.06 -36.81
N SER A 137 8.89 -44.39 -36.40
CA SER A 137 9.25 -43.03 -36.82
C SER A 137 9.80 -42.94 -38.26
N CYS A 138 10.01 -44.07 -38.95
CA CYS A 138 10.57 -44.08 -40.28
C CYS A 138 9.62 -43.47 -41.33
N ALA A 139 10.09 -42.47 -42.07
CA ALA A 139 9.31 -41.83 -43.13
C ALA A 139 8.87 -42.82 -44.24
N SER A 140 9.68 -43.84 -44.53
CA SER A 140 9.33 -44.87 -45.53
C SER A 140 8.18 -45.76 -45.05
N TYR A 141 8.05 -45.98 -43.73
CA TYR A 141 6.92 -46.69 -43.14
C TYR A 141 5.69 -45.78 -43.03
N GLN A 142 5.84 -44.59 -42.45
CA GLN A 142 4.75 -43.62 -42.22
C GLN A 142 4.02 -43.20 -43.49
N ASN A 143 4.74 -43.11 -44.61
CA ASN A 143 4.15 -42.74 -45.91
C ASN A 143 3.73 -43.95 -46.77
N SER A 144 3.89 -45.17 -46.26
CA SER A 144 3.52 -46.38 -47.00
C SER A 144 2.03 -46.67 -46.86
N GLN A 145 1.41 -47.10 -47.97
CA GLN A 145 0.05 -47.65 -47.98
C GLN A 145 0.05 -49.19 -47.96
N LEU A 146 1.23 -49.80 -47.94
CA LEU A 146 1.35 -51.26 -47.90
C LEU A 146 0.92 -51.79 -46.53
N PRO A 147 0.25 -52.95 -46.48
CA PRO A 147 0.08 -53.71 -45.25
C PRO A 147 1.44 -53.98 -44.60
N TYR A 148 1.44 -54.15 -43.28
CA TYR A 148 2.66 -54.39 -42.52
C TYR A 148 2.48 -55.51 -41.51
N HIS A 149 3.59 -56.17 -41.22
CA HIS A 149 3.73 -57.14 -40.16
C HIS A 149 4.62 -56.58 -39.06
N ILE A 150 4.33 -56.97 -37.83
CA ILE A 150 5.11 -56.58 -36.65
C ILE A 150 5.84 -57.82 -36.15
N TYR A 151 7.15 -57.69 -36.00
CA TYR A 151 8.01 -58.71 -35.41
C TYR A 151 8.87 -58.11 -34.31
N THR A 152 9.51 -58.96 -33.50
CA THR A 152 10.68 -58.51 -32.77
C THR A 152 11.85 -58.34 -33.74
N VAL A 153 12.80 -57.46 -33.43
CA VAL A 153 14.02 -57.26 -34.25
C VAL A 153 14.78 -58.59 -34.42
N GLU A 154 14.88 -59.39 -33.36
CA GLU A 154 15.53 -60.71 -33.42
C GLU A 154 14.81 -61.68 -34.36
N GLU A 155 13.47 -61.71 -34.33
CA GLU A 155 12.69 -62.58 -35.22
C GLU A 155 12.82 -62.13 -36.68
N ALA A 156 12.79 -60.82 -36.94
CA ALA A 156 12.99 -60.28 -38.29
C ALA A 156 14.38 -60.64 -38.83
N GLN A 157 15.42 -60.52 -38.02
CA GLN A 157 16.79 -60.91 -38.38
C GLN A 157 16.91 -62.42 -38.65
N LYS A 158 16.28 -63.27 -37.83
CA LYS A 158 16.23 -64.73 -38.07
C LYS A 158 15.53 -65.10 -39.37
N LYS A 159 14.57 -64.27 -39.83
CA LYS A 159 13.90 -64.40 -41.14
C LYS A 159 14.74 -63.85 -42.31
N GLY A 160 15.94 -63.33 -42.05
CA GLY A 160 16.83 -62.77 -43.07
C GLY A 160 16.52 -61.32 -43.46
N LEU A 161 15.62 -60.64 -42.72
CA LEU A 161 15.29 -59.24 -42.98
C LEU A 161 16.39 -58.31 -42.45
N THR A 162 16.60 -57.20 -43.15
CA THR A 162 17.68 -56.26 -42.83
C THR A 162 17.15 -54.93 -42.28
N PRO A 163 17.90 -54.25 -41.38
CA PRO A 163 17.48 -52.96 -40.87
C PRO A 163 17.46 -51.89 -41.98
N CYS A 164 16.43 -51.05 -41.99
CA CYS A 164 16.40 -49.89 -42.86
C CYS A 164 17.47 -48.86 -42.47
N LYS A 165 18.36 -48.53 -43.41
CA LYS A 165 19.47 -47.57 -43.25
C LYS A 165 19.04 -46.15 -42.85
N ASN A 166 17.76 -45.81 -43.05
CA ASN A 166 17.24 -44.48 -42.75
C ASN A 166 16.80 -44.34 -41.29
N CYS A 167 16.36 -45.42 -40.65
CA CYS A 167 15.78 -45.36 -39.29
C CYS A 167 16.50 -46.24 -38.26
N HIS A 168 17.40 -47.13 -38.68
CA HIS A 168 18.26 -47.93 -37.81
C HIS A 168 19.74 -47.61 -38.10
N ARG A 169 20.19 -46.42 -37.65
CA ARG A 169 21.58 -45.97 -37.77
C ARG A 169 22.35 -46.19 -36.48
#